data_AF-A0A7C2Y1P5-F1
#
_entry.id   AF-A0A7C2Y1P5-F1
#
_cell.length_a   1.000
_cell.length_b   1.000
_cell.length_c   1.000
_cell.angle_alpha   90.00
_cell.angle_beta   90.00
_cell.angle_gamma   90.00
#
_symmetry.space_group_name_H-M   'P 1'
#
loop_
_entity.id
_entity.type
_entity.pdbx_description
1 polymer ?
#
loop_
_entity_poly.entity_id
_entity_poly.type
_entity_poly.pdbx_seq_one_letter_code
_entity_poly.pdbx_strand_id
1 'polypeptide(L)'
;MPLPVAHSLAGYAIAETTDIRLAKKTWINVSIFAALANLPDIDYLPGFLLGQPNRFHHLWTHSLGFALLAGLLGGFIFRRQRRNLIQAEKPAQQFGLYFLMISAAVFSHCVLDLFTEDSSPPYGMLLLWPFDQGFYDVTWNLFPSTHKSNESATFFASLLNWYNAKIAIREFLIMASIAGLVKLIRWLPVLSKRQRPVDINTTQVARLGLLEVSPLPSDLANRRSLTSLAEAAEQDEHEQQ
;
A
#
# COMPACT_ATOMS: atom_id res chain seq x y z
N MET A 1 -3.86 22.07 -7.85
CA MET A 1 -4.20 20.93 -6.98
C MET A 1 -5.70 20.61 -6.97
N PRO A 2 -6.05 19.32 -7.01
CA PRO A 2 -7.36 18.79 -6.62
C PRO A 2 -7.71 19.17 -5.17
N LEU A 3 -8.95 18.93 -4.76
CA LEU A 3 -9.33 19.09 -3.35
C LEU A 3 -8.79 17.92 -2.50
N PRO A 4 -8.70 18.11 -1.16
CA PRO A 4 -8.25 17.09 -0.23
C PRO A 4 -8.97 15.74 -0.32
N VAL A 5 -10.18 15.71 -0.89
CA VAL A 5 -10.95 14.48 -1.10
C VAL A 5 -10.26 13.54 -2.09
N ALA A 6 -9.70 14.05 -3.19
CA ALA A 6 -9.02 13.22 -4.18
C ALA A 6 -7.76 12.58 -3.58
N HIS A 7 -6.93 13.39 -2.93
CA HIS A 7 -5.70 12.94 -2.29
C HIS A 7 -5.97 11.96 -1.14
N SER A 8 -6.98 12.23 -0.32
CA SER A 8 -7.40 11.31 0.75
C SER A 8 -7.80 9.93 0.21
N LEU A 9 -8.49 9.90 -0.92
CA LEU A 9 -8.87 8.65 -1.59
C LEU A 9 -7.68 7.94 -2.24
N ALA A 10 -6.68 8.67 -2.74
CA ALA A 10 -5.41 8.06 -3.17
C ALA A 10 -4.66 7.41 -2.01
N GLY A 11 -4.58 8.11 -0.87
CA GLY A 11 -4.03 7.55 0.37
C GLY A 11 -4.80 6.29 0.82
N TYR A 12 -6.13 6.32 0.76
CA TYR A 12 -6.97 5.15 1.03
C TYR A 12 -6.65 3.99 0.08
N ALA A 13 -6.57 4.22 -1.23
CA ALA A 13 -6.25 3.18 -2.21
C ALA A 13 -4.89 2.53 -1.93
N ILE A 14 -3.87 3.32 -1.56
CA ILE A 14 -2.54 2.83 -1.19
C ILE A 14 -2.58 2.03 0.12
N ALA A 15 -3.35 2.47 1.11
CA ALA A 15 -3.55 1.69 2.34
C ALA A 15 -4.16 0.30 2.04
N GLU A 16 -5.04 0.22 1.04
CA GLU A 16 -5.68 -1.02 0.60
C GLU A 16 -4.76 -1.91 -0.27
N THR A 17 -3.60 -1.46 -0.74
CA THR A 17 -2.66 -2.33 -1.48
C THR A 17 -1.73 -3.14 -0.58
N THR A 18 -1.73 -2.88 0.72
CA THR A 18 -0.77 -3.47 1.67
C THR A 18 -1.44 -3.98 2.94
N ASP A 19 -0.75 -4.87 3.65
CA ASP A 19 -1.11 -5.31 5.01
C ASP A 19 -0.40 -4.49 6.10
N ILE A 20 0.37 -3.48 5.70
CA ILE A 20 1.00 -2.57 6.66
C ILE A 20 -0.06 -1.87 7.49
N ARG A 21 0.17 -1.92 8.80
CA ARG A 21 -0.60 -1.18 9.79
C ARG A 21 0.29 -0.20 10.52
N LEU A 22 0.01 1.08 10.33
CA LEU A 22 0.50 2.21 11.10
C LEU A 22 -0.25 2.35 12.44
N ALA A 23 -1.48 1.84 12.50
CA ALA A 23 -2.30 1.80 13.71
C ALA A 23 -3.04 0.46 13.86
N LYS A 24 -3.37 0.10 15.11
CA LYS A 24 -4.09 -1.16 15.42
C LYS A 24 -5.48 -1.22 14.76
N LYS A 25 -6.22 -0.11 14.84
CA LYS A 25 -7.58 0.01 14.29
C LYS A 25 -7.49 0.36 12.79
N THR A 26 -8.20 -0.39 11.96
CA THR A 26 -8.18 -0.22 10.49
C THR A 26 -8.56 1.20 10.06
N TRP A 27 -9.61 1.78 10.66
CA TRP A 27 -10.03 3.14 10.29
C TRP A 27 -8.96 4.18 10.62
N ILE A 28 -8.23 4.05 11.75
CA ILE A 28 -7.12 4.95 12.08
C ILE A 28 -5.99 4.79 11.06
N ASN A 29 -5.68 3.55 10.65
CA ASN A 29 -4.67 3.30 9.63
C ASN A 29 -5.02 4.01 8.32
N VAL A 30 -6.26 3.86 7.86
CA VAL A 30 -6.78 4.55 6.68
C VAL A 30 -6.70 6.08 6.85
N SER A 31 -7.12 6.62 8.00
CA SER A 31 -7.02 8.05 8.26
C SER A 31 -5.59 8.57 8.24
N ILE A 32 -4.61 7.80 8.73
CA ILE A 32 -3.19 8.19 8.65
C ILE A 32 -2.74 8.25 7.19
N PHE A 33 -3.06 7.25 6.37
CA PHE A 33 -2.70 7.27 4.96
C PHE A 33 -3.38 8.39 4.18
N ALA A 34 -4.66 8.67 4.47
CA ALA A 34 -5.37 9.82 3.91
C ALA A 34 -4.69 11.14 4.31
N ALA A 35 -4.28 11.29 5.57
CA ALA A 35 -3.56 12.47 6.04
C ALA A 35 -2.16 12.60 5.38
N LEU A 36 -1.42 11.49 5.25
CA LEU A 36 -0.12 11.48 4.58
C LEU A 36 -0.22 11.91 3.11
N ALA A 37 -1.29 11.51 2.41
CA ALA A 37 -1.53 11.92 1.04
C ALA A 37 -1.87 13.42 0.89
N ASN A 38 -2.21 14.12 1.97
CA ASN A 38 -2.41 15.58 1.97
C ASN A 38 -1.21 16.31 2.60
N LEU A 39 -0.16 15.59 3.01
CA LEU A 39 0.98 16.18 3.68
C LEU A 39 1.69 17.26 2.83
N PRO A 40 1.77 17.16 1.49
CA PRO A 40 2.42 18.20 0.68
C PRO A 40 1.81 19.60 0.82
N ASP A 41 0.49 19.69 0.99
CA ASP A 41 -0.25 20.94 1.20
C ASP A 41 0.07 21.65 2.53
N ILE A 42 0.93 21.08 3.37
CA ILE A 42 1.42 21.78 4.56
C ILE A 42 2.21 23.05 4.20
N ASP A 43 2.68 23.18 2.94
CA ASP A 43 3.32 24.39 2.41
C ASP A 43 2.38 25.61 2.33
N TYR A 44 1.06 25.41 2.41
CA TYR A 44 0.10 26.49 2.62
C TYR A 44 0.28 27.22 3.94
N LEU A 45 0.71 26.52 4.99
CA LEU A 45 0.78 27.06 6.34
C LEU A 45 1.69 28.31 6.45
N PRO A 46 2.96 28.28 6.00
CA PRO A 46 3.81 29.48 6.04
C PRO A 46 3.23 30.62 5.20
N GLY A 47 2.64 30.34 4.04
CA GLY A 47 2.01 31.35 3.20
C GLY A 47 0.80 31.98 3.91
N PHE A 48 -0.03 31.15 4.54
CA PHE A 48 -1.22 31.58 5.26
C PHE A 48 -0.87 32.50 6.43
N LEU A 49 0.19 32.17 7.19
CA LEU A 49 0.68 33.02 8.29
C LEU A 49 1.21 34.37 7.81
N LEU A 50 1.68 34.47 6.56
CA LEU A 50 2.15 35.71 5.93
C LEU A 50 1.06 36.48 5.18
N GLY A 51 -0.20 36.03 5.22
CA GLY A 51 -1.30 36.67 4.48
C GLY A 51 -1.40 36.25 3.01
N GLN A 52 -0.52 35.36 2.53
CA GLN A 52 -0.38 34.95 1.13
C GLN A 52 -0.34 33.41 1.01
N PRO A 53 -1.48 32.70 1.18
CA PRO A 53 -1.52 31.23 1.28
C PRO A 53 -0.81 30.50 0.14
N ASN A 54 -1.01 30.93 -1.11
CA ASN A 54 -0.45 30.25 -2.29
C ASN A 54 1.04 30.52 -2.53
N ARG A 55 1.71 31.36 -1.72
CA ARG A 55 3.08 31.83 -1.99
C ARG A 55 4.12 30.72 -2.10
N PHE A 56 4.00 29.67 -1.28
CA PHE A 56 4.97 28.57 -1.22
C PHE A 56 4.41 27.26 -1.74
N HIS A 57 3.20 27.28 -2.26
CA HIS A 57 2.54 26.11 -2.80
C HIS A 57 3.27 25.63 -4.07
N HIS A 58 3.32 24.32 -4.32
CA HIS A 58 4.04 23.69 -5.44
C HIS A 58 5.58 23.75 -5.40
N LEU A 59 6.16 24.16 -4.25
CA LEU A 59 7.61 24.14 -4.05
C LEU A 59 8.09 22.78 -3.51
N TRP A 60 8.90 22.78 -2.45
CA TRP A 60 9.65 21.60 -2.03
C TRP A 60 8.80 20.46 -1.50
N THR A 61 7.64 20.72 -0.90
CA THR A 61 6.76 19.65 -0.39
C THR A 61 6.10 18.86 -1.51
N HIS A 62 5.97 19.45 -2.70
CA HIS A 62 5.41 18.86 -3.91
C HIS A 62 6.50 18.17 -4.76
N SER A 63 7.34 17.37 -4.11
CA SER A 63 8.50 16.74 -4.75
C SER A 63 8.69 15.29 -4.35
N LEU A 64 9.39 14.54 -5.22
CA LEU A 64 9.87 13.20 -4.93
C LEU A 64 10.75 13.18 -3.67
N GLY A 65 11.65 14.15 -3.52
CA GLY A 65 12.54 14.25 -2.37
C GLY A 65 11.82 14.38 -1.04
N PHE A 66 10.77 15.21 -1.00
CA PHE A 66 9.94 15.35 0.20
C PHE A 66 9.19 14.05 0.51
N ALA A 67 8.64 13.39 -0.50
CA ALA A 67 7.97 12.10 -0.31
C ALA A 67 8.92 11.01 0.22
N LEU A 68 10.13 10.92 -0.34
CA LEU A 68 11.16 9.98 0.13
C LEU A 68 11.62 10.31 1.56
N LEU A 69 11.77 11.59 1.90
CA LEU A 69 12.11 12.01 3.25
C LEU A 69 11.00 11.64 4.26
N ALA A 70 9.74 11.87 3.91
CA ALA A 70 8.60 11.47 4.74
C ALA A 70 8.57 9.95 4.94
N GLY A 71 8.82 9.18 3.88
CA GLY A 71 8.96 7.73 3.95
C GLY A 71 10.12 7.28 4.84
N LEU A 72 11.27 7.95 4.74
CA LEU A 72 12.47 7.66 5.53
C LEU A 72 12.19 7.87 7.02
N LEU A 73 11.61 9.01 7.38
CA LEU A 73 11.22 9.33 8.75
C LEU A 73 10.17 8.34 9.27
N GLY A 74 9.15 8.04 8.49
CA GLY A 74 8.13 7.05 8.82
C GLY A 74 8.71 5.66 9.07
N GLY A 75 9.59 5.20 8.17
CA GLY A 75 10.30 3.93 8.32
C GLY A 75 11.12 3.86 9.62
N PHE A 76 11.82 4.93 9.98
CA PHE A 76 12.59 4.98 11.23
C PHE A 76 11.70 5.01 12.48
N ILE A 77 10.62 5.80 12.48
CA ILE A 77 9.67 5.88 13.59
C ILE A 77 9.06 4.49 13.85
N PHE A 78 8.61 3.80 12.80
CA PHE A 78 8.02 2.47 12.94
C PHE A 78 9.03 1.41 13.36
N ARG A 79 10.25 1.45 12.82
CA ARG A 79 11.35 0.57 13.28
C ARG A 79 11.63 0.76 14.77
N ARG A 80 11.66 2.00 15.25
CA ARG A 80 11.92 2.31 16.67
C ARG A 80 10.79 1.84 17.58
N GLN A 81 9.53 2.12 17.22
CA GLN A 81 8.36 1.72 18.02
C GLN A 81 8.19 0.20 18.10
N ARG A 82 8.60 -0.52 17.06
CA ARG A 82 8.47 -1.99 16.98
C ARG A 82 9.68 -2.74 17.52
N ARG A 83 10.77 -2.06 17.89
CA ARG A 83 12.00 -2.69 18.42
C ARG A 83 11.76 -3.60 19.62
N ASN A 84 10.77 -3.29 20.45
CA ASN A 84 10.43 -4.08 21.66
C ASN A 84 9.36 -5.15 21.41
N LEU A 85 8.61 -5.05 20.31
CA LEU A 85 7.51 -5.97 20.00
C LEU A 85 7.91 -7.08 19.04
N ILE A 86 9.01 -6.90 18.30
CA ILE A 86 9.38 -7.80 17.23
C ILE A 86 10.84 -8.22 17.42
N GLN A 87 11.03 -9.47 17.88
CA GLN A 87 12.16 -10.29 17.42
C GLN A 87 11.95 -10.56 15.91
N ALA A 88 11.96 -9.50 15.10
CA ALA A 88 11.62 -9.59 13.69
C ALA A 88 12.74 -10.35 13.02
N GLU A 89 12.42 -11.47 12.37
CA GLU A 89 13.42 -12.21 11.61
C GLU A 89 14.06 -11.35 10.49
N LYS A 90 13.40 -10.24 10.06
CA LYS A 90 13.82 -9.40 8.92
C LYS A 90 13.53 -7.88 9.11
N PRO A 91 14.25 -7.16 9.99
CA PRO A 91 13.97 -5.75 10.30
C PRO A 91 14.20 -4.79 9.11
N ALA A 92 15.14 -5.11 8.22
CA ALA A 92 15.42 -4.29 7.03
C ALA A 92 14.26 -4.33 6.02
N GLN A 93 13.63 -5.49 5.83
CA GLN A 93 12.50 -5.64 4.92
C GLN A 93 11.28 -4.85 5.39
N GLN A 94 11.01 -4.87 6.70
CA GLN A 94 9.92 -4.08 7.28
C GLN A 94 10.16 -2.59 7.06
N PHE A 95 11.37 -2.11 7.37
CA PHE A 95 11.74 -0.71 7.11
C PHE A 95 11.49 -0.33 5.64
N GLY A 96 11.97 -1.13 4.69
CA GLY A 96 11.80 -0.86 3.26
C GLY A 96 10.33 -0.78 2.85
N LEU A 97 9.46 -1.61 3.42
CA LEU A 97 8.04 -1.61 3.12
C LEU A 97 7.32 -0.37 3.70
N TYR A 98 7.62 0.02 4.94
CA TYR A 98 7.08 1.26 5.54
C TYR A 98 7.56 2.49 4.77
N PHE A 99 8.86 2.54 4.44
CA PHE A 99 9.45 3.58 3.62
C PHE A 99 8.72 3.72 2.28
N LEU A 100 8.53 2.62 1.56
CA LEU A 100 7.91 2.64 0.25
C LEU A 100 6.44 3.07 0.31
N MET A 101 5.67 2.55 1.26
CA MET A 101 4.24 2.87 1.35
C MET A 101 3.97 4.30 1.79
N ILE A 102 4.76 4.84 2.73
CA ILE A 102 4.61 6.24 3.14
C ILE A 102 5.08 7.17 2.02
N SER A 103 6.19 6.85 1.36
CA SER A 103 6.66 7.62 0.19
C SER A 103 5.61 7.60 -0.93
N ALA A 104 5.04 6.44 -1.23
CA ALA A 104 3.99 6.31 -2.25
C ALA A 104 2.73 7.11 -1.87
N ALA A 105 2.31 7.07 -0.60
CA ALA A 105 1.16 7.84 -0.13
C ALA A 105 1.38 9.35 -0.30
N VAL A 106 2.53 9.86 0.13
CA VAL A 106 2.86 11.28 -0.01
C VAL A 106 3.04 11.67 -1.48
N PHE A 107 3.77 10.87 -2.27
CA PHE A 107 4.02 11.16 -3.68
C PHE A 107 2.77 11.04 -4.56
N SER A 108 1.76 10.26 -4.14
CA SER A 108 0.48 10.20 -4.86
C SER A 108 -0.19 11.56 -4.96
N HIS A 109 0.06 12.45 -4.01
CA HIS A 109 -0.36 13.84 -4.08
C HIS A 109 0.20 14.54 -5.32
N CYS A 110 1.53 14.49 -5.49
CA CYS A 110 2.24 15.08 -6.62
C CYS A 110 1.73 14.48 -7.93
N VAL A 111 1.54 13.15 -7.98
CA VAL A 111 1.00 12.50 -9.18
C VAL A 111 -0.37 13.05 -9.56
N LEU A 112 -1.28 13.26 -8.59
CA LEU A 112 -2.60 13.84 -8.89
C LEU A 112 -2.51 15.31 -9.30
N ASP A 113 -1.61 16.07 -8.68
CA ASP A 113 -1.36 17.47 -9.02
C ASP A 113 -0.85 17.65 -10.45
N LEU A 114 -0.04 16.73 -10.96
CA LEU A 114 0.40 16.76 -12.37
C LEU A 114 -0.79 16.76 -13.34
N PHE A 115 -1.87 16.02 -13.03
CA PHE A 115 -3.05 15.95 -13.89
C PHE A 115 -4.09 17.03 -13.58
N THR A 116 -3.68 18.08 -12.87
CA THR A 116 -4.56 19.19 -12.53
C THR A 116 -4.25 20.39 -13.40
N GLU A 117 -5.30 21.04 -13.87
CA GLU A 117 -5.15 22.32 -14.56
C GLU A 117 -4.44 23.34 -13.66
N ASP A 118 -3.28 23.79 -14.09
CA ASP A 118 -2.58 24.90 -13.46
C ASP A 118 -2.94 26.23 -14.14
N SER A 119 -3.52 27.12 -13.34
CA SER A 119 -4.01 28.42 -13.78
C SER A 119 -3.18 29.59 -13.25
N SER A 120 -2.12 29.35 -12.46
CA SER A 120 -1.36 30.41 -11.79
C SER A 120 0.15 30.16 -11.82
N PRO A 121 0.98 31.16 -12.14
CA PRO A 121 2.42 31.00 -12.11
C PRO A 121 2.98 30.85 -10.68
N PRO A 122 4.11 30.12 -10.49
CA PRO A 122 4.83 29.36 -11.51
C PRO A 122 4.04 28.12 -11.95
N TYR A 123 3.99 27.86 -13.26
CA TYR A 123 3.25 26.73 -13.80
C TYR A 123 3.95 25.41 -13.50
N GLY A 124 3.21 24.43 -12.98
CA GLY A 124 3.68 23.12 -12.56
C GLY A 124 4.23 23.11 -11.14
N MET A 125 5.02 22.08 -10.83
CA MET A 125 5.64 21.92 -9.51
C MET A 125 7.03 21.30 -9.59
N LEU A 126 7.80 21.41 -8.51
CA LEU A 126 9.15 20.86 -8.36
C LEU A 126 9.17 19.32 -8.18
N LEU A 127 8.55 18.60 -9.12
CA LEU A 127 8.30 17.16 -9.04
C LEU A 127 9.55 16.33 -8.75
N LEU A 128 10.67 16.64 -9.41
CA LEU A 128 11.90 15.85 -9.39
C LEU A 128 12.95 16.34 -8.39
N TRP A 129 12.65 17.35 -7.56
CA TRP A 129 13.55 17.74 -6.48
C TRP A 129 13.85 16.53 -5.58
N PRO A 130 15.10 16.29 -5.15
CA PRO A 130 16.25 17.20 -5.18
C PRO A 130 17.18 17.04 -6.39
N PHE A 131 16.83 16.21 -7.36
CA PHE A 131 17.70 15.91 -8.50
C PHE A 131 17.65 17.01 -9.56
N ASP A 132 16.49 17.64 -9.70
CA ASP A 132 16.26 18.73 -10.64
C ASP A 132 15.37 19.82 -10.00
N GLN A 133 15.57 21.07 -10.44
CA GLN A 133 14.82 22.24 -10.01
C GLN A 133 13.80 22.71 -11.07
N GLY A 134 13.58 21.93 -12.13
CA GLY A 134 12.55 22.19 -13.13
C GLY A 134 11.13 22.09 -12.57
N PHE A 135 10.23 22.89 -13.13
CA PHE A 135 8.79 22.80 -12.89
C PHE A 135 8.16 21.90 -13.95
N TYR A 136 7.39 20.92 -13.50
CA TYR A 136 6.76 19.91 -14.34
C TYR A 136 5.24 20.02 -14.26
N ASP A 137 4.60 19.92 -15.43
CA ASP A 137 3.16 19.90 -15.62
C ASP A 137 2.84 18.98 -16.83
N VAL A 138 1.63 18.42 -16.89
CA VAL A 138 1.15 17.68 -18.06
C VAL A 138 -0.08 18.34 -18.67
N THR A 139 -0.19 18.28 -20.00
CA THR A 139 -1.30 18.92 -20.73
C THR A 139 -2.67 18.22 -20.55
N TRP A 140 -2.72 17.14 -19.76
CA TRP A 140 -3.93 16.33 -19.59
C TRP A 140 -4.58 16.62 -18.23
N ASN A 141 -5.54 17.55 -18.25
CA ASN A 141 -6.21 18.05 -17.06
C ASN A 141 -7.38 17.12 -16.64
N LEU A 142 -7.07 16.02 -15.97
CA LEU A 142 -8.08 15.13 -15.39
C LEU A 142 -8.85 15.82 -14.26
N PHE A 143 -8.18 16.68 -13.50
CA PHE A 143 -8.71 17.42 -12.37
C PHE A 143 -8.81 18.92 -12.71
N PRO A 144 -10.00 19.54 -12.58
CA PRO A 144 -10.14 20.98 -12.79
C PRO A 144 -9.46 21.81 -11.71
N SER A 145 -9.06 23.03 -12.06
CA SER A 145 -8.55 24.00 -11.09
C SER A 145 -9.64 24.44 -10.10
N THR A 146 -9.28 24.58 -8.82
CA THR A 146 -10.17 25.03 -7.75
C THR A 146 -10.14 26.54 -7.61
N HIS A 147 -11.28 27.14 -7.25
CA HIS A 147 -11.32 28.55 -6.88
C HIS A 147 -10.83 28.72 -5.44
N LYS A 148 -9.69 29.41 -5.28
CA LYS A 148 -9.07 29.70 -3.99
C LYS A 148 -8.50 31.12 -3.98
N SER A 149 -8.67 31.83 -2.87
CA SER A 149 -8.16 33.19 -2.68
C SER A 149 -6.65 33.20 -2.47
N ASN A 150 -6.00 34.31 -2.85
CA ASN A 150 -4.61 34.59 -2.52
C ASN A 150 -4.43 35.31 -1.18
N GLU A 151 -5.52 35.60 -0.46
CA GLU A 151 -5.49 36.29 0.82
C GLU A 151 -5.97 35.37 1.95
N SER A 152 -5.22 35.33 3.05
CA SER A 152 -5.56 34.47 4.19
C SER A 152 -6.94 34.75 4.79
N ALA A 153 -7.38 36.02 4.80
CA ALA A 153 -8.66 36.44 5.36
C ALA A 153 -9.86 35.79 4.63
N THR A 154 -9.73 35.56 3.33
CA THR A 154 -10.80 35.03 2.48
C THR A 154 -10.52 33.61 1.99
N PHE A 155 -9.36 33.03 2.32
CA PHE A 155 -8.92 31.72 1.84
C PHE A 155 -9.96 30.61 2.08
N PHE A 156 -10.33 30.34 3.33
CA PHE A 156 -11.28 29.26 3.62
C PHE A 156 -12.70 29.55 3.10
N ALA A 157 -13.16 30.80 3.16
CA ALA A 157 -14.45 31.19 2.61
C ALA A 157 -14.49 30.98 1.08
N SER A 158 -13.40 31.29 0.39
CA SER A 158 -13.29 31.09 -1.06
C SER A 158 -13.34 29.61 -1.45
N LEU A 159 -12.91 28.69 -0.58
CA LEU A 159 -13.00 27.26 -0.83
C LEU A 159 -14.44 26.74 -0.77
N LEU A 160 -15.29 27.38 0.04
CA LEU A 160 -16.69 26.99 0.25
C LEU A 160 -17.61 27.65 -0.79
N ASN A 161 -17.54 27.17 -2.03
CA ASN A 161 -18.42 27.63 -3.10
C ASN A 161 -18.97 26.47 -3.93
N TRP A 162 -20.03 26.73 -4.70
CA TRP A 162 -20.72 25.70 -5.48
C TRP A 162 -19.86 25.10 -6.60
N TYR A 163 -18.94 25.87 -7.15
CA TYR A 163 -18.01 25.38 -8.16
C TYR A 163 -17.03 24.36 -7.57
N ASN A 164 -16.39 24.65 -6.44
CA ASN A 164 -15.54 23.70 -5.74
C ASN A 164 -16.31 22.48 -5.23
N ALA A 165 -17.58 22.63 -4.82
CA ALA A 165 -18.41 21.49 -4.45
C ALA A 165 -18.63 20.52 -5.63
N LYS A 166 -18.85 21.02 -6.86
CA LYS A 166 -18.93 20.19 -8.06
C LYS A 166 -17.61 19.50 -8.38
N ILE A 167 -16.49 20.20 -8.21
CA ILE A 167 -15.15 19.62 -8.36
C ILE A 167 -14.95 18.47 -7.36
N ALA A 168 -15.29 18.69 -6.09
CA ALA A 168 -15.17 17.67 -5.04
C ALA A 168 -15.95 16.39 -5.39
N ILE A 169 -17.17 16.53 -5.94
CA ILE A 169 -17.99 15.39 -6.37
C ILE A 169 -17.31 14.66 -7.54
N ARG A 170 -16.82 15.39 -8.56
CA ARG A 170 -16.12 14.79 -9.70
C ARG A 170 -14.87 14.03 -9.26
N GLU A 171 -14.04 14.68 -8.44
CA GLU A 171 -12.84 14.09 -7.86
C GLU A 171 -13.15 12.85 -7.04
N PHE A 172 -14.19 12.91 -6.20
CA PHE A 172 -14.66 11.77 -5.44
C PHE A 172 -15.06 10.62 -6.36
N LEU A 173 -15.84 10.85 -7.41
CA LEU A 173 -16.28 9.80 -8.33
C LEU A 173 -15.10 9.14 -9.06
N ILE A 174 -14.14 9.94 -9.53
CA ILE A 174 -12.93 9.42 -10.20
C ILE A 174 -12.12 8.57 -9.21
N MET A 175 -11.78 9.12 -8.05
CA MET A 175 -10.88 8.47 -7.11
C MET A 175 -11.54 7.30 -6.35
N ALA A 176 -12.85 7.37 -6.08
CA ALA A 176 -13.60 6.26 -5.50
C ALA A 176 -13.69 5.08 -6.47
N SER A 177 -13.78 5.34 -7.79
CA SER A 177 -13.76 4.29 -8.81
C SER A 177 -12.40 3.58 -8.85
N ILE A 178 -11.30 4.34 -8.78
CA ILE A 178 -9.94 3.79 -8.69
C ILE A 178 -9.76 2.97 -7.41
N ALA A 179 -10.14 3.51 -6.25
CA ALA A 179 -10.04 2.82 -4.98
C ALA A 179 -10.91 1.54 -4.95
N GLY A 180 -12.12 1.60 -5.53
CA GLY A 180 -13.01 0.45 -5.69
C GLY A 180 -12.41 -0.64 -6.55
N LEU A 181 -11.75 -0.27 -7.66
CA LEU A 181 -11.05 -1.21 -8.53
C LEU A 181 -9.85 -1.87 -7.84
N VAL A 182 -9.02 -1.09 -7.13
CA VAL A 182 -7.91 -1.62 -6.32
C VAL A 182 -8.40 -2.64 -5.31
N LYS A 183 -9.49 -2.30 -4.60
CA LYS A 183 -10.12 -3.20 -3.63
C LYS A 183 -10.68 -4.46 -4.30
N LEU A 184 -11.34 -4.32 -5.44
CA LEU A 184 -11.87 -5.46 -6.20
C LEU A 184 -10.74 -6.41 -6.62
N ILE A 185 -9.67 -5.89 -7.23
CA ILE A 185 -8.50 -6.67 -7.66
C ILE A 185 -7.89 -7.45 -6.48
N ARG A 186 -7.76 -6.79 -5.32
CA ARG A 186 -7.26 -7.45 -4.10
C ARG A 186 -8.17 -8.58 -3.61
N TRP A 187 -9.48 -8.48 -3.85
CA TRP A 187 -10.48 -9.47 -3.41
C TRP A 187 -10.68 -10.63 -4.40
N LEU A 188 -10.40 -10.46 -5.69
CA LEU A 188 -10.59 -11.51 -6.72
C LEU A 188 -9.91 -12.86 -6.37
N PRO A 189 -8.65 -12.91 -5.90
CA PRO A 189 -8.00 -14.17 -5.52
C PRO A 189 -8.64 -14.86 -4.31
N VAL A 190 -9.26 -14.09 -3.40
CA VAL A 190 -9.95 -14.62 -2.22
C VAL A 190 -11.23 -15.35 -2.62
N LEU A 191 -11.96 -14.79 -3.60
CA LEU A 191 -13.18 -15.41 -4.14
C LEU A 191 -12.85 -16.70 -4.91
N SER A 192 -11.77 -16.72 -5.68
CA SER A 192 -11.31 -17.90 -6.42
C SER A 192 -10.89 -19.05 -5.49
N LYS A 193 -10.22 -18.78 -4.38
CA LYS A 193 -9.78 -19.81 -3.41
C LYS A 193 -10.94 -20.44 -2.62
N ARG A 194 -12.11 -19.79 -2.56
CA ARG A 194 -13.28 -20.29 -1.82
C ARG A 194 -14.07 -21.37 -2.56
N GLN A 195 -13.73 -21.66 -3.82
CA GLN A 195 -14.41 -22.64 -4.67
C GLN A 195 -13.70 -23.99 -4.79
N ARG A 196 -12.67 -24.30 -3.97
CA ARG A 196 -12.20 -25.69 -3.95
C ARG A 196 -13.27 -26.56 -3.29
N PRO A 197 -13.89 -27.53 -4.00
CA PRO A 197 -14.78 -28.47 -3.37
C PRO A 197 -14.02 -29.17 -2.25
N VAL A 198 -14.70 -29.40 -1.13
CA VAL A 198 -14.21 -30.26 -0.07
C VAL A 198 -13.89 -31.60 -0.72
N ASP A 199 -12.61 -31.98 -0.77
CA ASP A 199 -12.24 -33.36 -1.01
C ASP A 199 -12.88 -34.15 0.13
N ILE A 200 -14.04 -34.75 -0.14
CA ILE A 200 -14.68 -35.70 0.75
C ILE A 200 -13.69 -36.86 0.80
N ASN A 201 -12.85 -36.83 1.83
CA ASN A 201 -11.90 -37.88 2.14
C ASN A 201 -12.67 -39.21 2.08
N THR A 202 -12.28 -40.10 1.18
CA THR A 202 -12.89 -41.42 0.98
C THR A 202 -12.95 -42.22 2.29
N THR A 203 -12.12 -41.86 3.26
CA THR A 203 -12.12 -42.33 4.66
C THR A 203 -13.36 -41.98 5.47
N GLN A 204 -14.09 -40.89 5.17
CA GLN A 204 -15.37 -40.59 5.82
C GLN A 204 -16.53 -41.42 5.26
N VAL A 205 -16.48 -41.81 3.97
CA VAL A 205 -17.46 -42.74 3.37
C VAL A 205 -17.28 -44.15 3.93
N ALA A 206 -16.03 -44.56 4.22
CA ALA A 206 -15.76 -45.82 4.91
C ALA A 206 -16.28 -45.86 6.37
N ARG A 207 -16.35 -44.70 7.06
CA ARG A 207 -16.92 -44.60 8.42
C ARG A 207 -18.45 -44.62 8.46
N LEU A 208 -19.14 -44.41 7.34
CA LEU A 208 -20.60 -44.45 7.24
C LEU A 208 -21.15 -45.88 7.02
N GLY A 209 -20.31 -46.92 7.10
CA GLY A 209 -20.77 -48.31 7.09
C GLY A 209 -21.45 -48.78 5.79
N LEU A 210 -21.25 -48.06 4.68
CA LEU A 210 -21.91 -48.34 3.40
C LEU A 210 -21.11 -49.22 2.43
N LEU A 211 -19.98 -49.77 2.85
CA LEU A 211 -19.28 -50.82 2.11
C LEU A 211 -18.77 -51.86 3.11
N GLU A 212 -19.39 -53.05 3.12
CA GLU A 212 -18.82 -54.25 3.71
C GLU A 212 -17.53 -54.59 2.95
N VAL A 213 -16.39 -54.18 3.49
CA VAL A 213 -15.10 -54.67 3.03
C VAL A 213 -14.83 -55.97 3.78
N SER A 214 -15.01 -57.09 3.07
CA SER A 214 -14.63 -58.42 3.52
C SER A 214 -13.14 -58.43 3.94
N PRO A 215 -12.76 -59.03 5.09
CA PRO A 215 -11.37 -59.03 5.52
C PRO A 215 -10.54 -59.97 4.65
N LEU A 216 -9.53 -59.43 3.96
CA LEU A 216 -8.46 -60.23 3.36
C LEU A 216 -7.52 -60.77 4.45
N PRO A 217 -6.87 -61.93 4.23
CA PRO A 217 -6.15 -62.67 5.26
C PRO A 217 -4.89 -61.93 5.73
N SER A 218 -4.66 -62.01 7.03
CA SER A 218 -3.44 -61.59 7.71
C SER A 218 -2.27 -62.46 7.29
N ASP A 219 -1.57 -62.07 6.24
CA ASP A 219 -0.21 -62.55 6.01
C ASP A 219 0.62 -61.42 5.42
N LEU A 220 1.65 -61.03 6.17
CA LEU A 220 2.81 -60.16 5.86
C LEU A 220 3.26 -59.40 7.13
N ALA A 221 3.44 -60.16 8.21
CA ALA A 221 4.33 -59.79 9.30
C ALA A 221 5.76 -60.23 8.93
N ASN A 222 6.51 -59.44 8.15
CA ASN A 222 7.98 -59.34 8.25
C ASN A 222 8.57 -58.42 7.18
N ARG A 223 8.93 -57.18 7.55
CA ARG A 223 9.98 -56.40 6.88
C ARG A 223 10.79 -55.64 7.93
N ARG A 224 11.59 -56.40 8.68
CA ARG A 224 12.80 -55.93 9.38
C ARG A 224 13.94 -56.85 8.93
N SER A 225 14.65 -56.51 7.83
CA SER A 225 15.99 -57.07 7.49
C SER A 225 16.48 -56.72 6.07
N LEU A 226 16.33 -55.47 5.59
CA LEU A 226 16.99 -55.05 4.33
C LEU A 226 18.15 -54.07 4.52
N THR A 227 18.49 -53.71 5.76
CA THR A 227 19.68 -52.90 6.06
C THR A 227 20.88 -53.71 6.54
N SER A 228 20.73 -54.98 6.93
CA SER A 228 21.84 -55.81 7.43
C SER A 228 22.54 -56.69 6.39
N LEU A 229 22.07 -56.69 5.14
CA LEU A 229 22.70 -57.43 4.03
C LEU A 229 23.58 -56.56 3.13
N ALA A 230 23.55 -55.23 3.30
CA ALA A 230 24.45 -54.31 2.61
C ALA A 230 25.80 -54.16 3.34
N GLU A 231 25.82 -54.21 4.68
CA GLU A 231 27.06 -54.04 5.46
C GLU A 231 27.96 -55.28 5.49
N ALA A 232 27.46 -56.47 5.16
CA ALA A 232 28.27 -57.69 5.12
C ALA A 232 29.02 -57.91 3.79
N ALA A 233 28.71 -57.14 2.74
CA ALA A 233 29.39 -57.26 1.45
C ALA A 233 30.58 -56.30 1.29
N GLU A 234 30.70 -55.28 2.16
CA GLU A 234 31.78 -54.27 2.09
C GLU A 234 33.01 -54.64 2.95
N GLN A 235 32.91 -55.66 3.81
CA GLN A 235 34.02 -56.08 4.67
C GLN A 235 34.90 -57.20 4.07
N ASP A 236 34.47 -57.87 2.99
CA ASP A 236 35.24 -58.96 2.35
C ASP A 236 36.21 -58.46 1.25
N GLU A 237 36.10 -57.22 0.77
CA GLU A 237 37.02 -56.66 -0.25
C GLU A 237 38.30 -56.04 0.34
N HIS A 238 38.39 -55.85 1.66
CA HIS A 238 39.54 -55.20 2.30
C HIS A 238 40.59 -56.16 2.88
N GLU A 239 40.41 -57.48 2.79
CA GLU A 239 41.37 -58.50 3.28
C GLU A 239 42.22 -59.17 2.18
N GLN A 240 42.20 -58.70 0.91
CA GLN A 240 42.98 -59.29 -0.19
C GLN A 240 43.91 -58.31 -0.95
N GLN A 241 44.44 -57.27 -0.31
CA GLN A 241 45.53 -56.44 -0.88
C GLN A 241 46.71 -56.27 0.08
#